data_AF-A0A7J8G2E1-F1
#
_entry.id   AF-A0A7J8G2E1-F1
#
_cell.length_a   1.000
_cell.length_b   1.000
_cell.length_c   1.000
_cell.angle_alpha   90.00
_cell.angle_beta   90.00
_cell.angle_gamma   90.00
#
_symmetry.space_group_name_H-M   'P 1'
#
loop_
_entity.id
_entity.type
_entity.pdbx_description
1 polymer ?
#
loop_
_entity_poly.entity_id
_entity_poly.type
_entity_poly.pdbx_seq_one_letter_code
_entity_poly.pdbx_strand_id
1 'polypeptide(L)'
;MFSSVAHLARANPFNAPHLQLVYDGLAGPCSSPAGPPGPPRRSRNLAAAAVEEYSCEYGSMKFYALCGLGGILSCGLTHTAVVPLDLVKCRMQVDPQKYKGIFNGFSITLKEDGVRGLAKGWAPTFIGYSMQGLCKFGFYEIFKVVYSNMLGEENTYLWRTSLYLAASASAEFFADIALAPMEAAKVRIQTQPGYANTLRDAAPKMYKEEGLNAFYKGVAPLWMRQIPYTMMKFACFERTVEALYKFVVPKPRSECSKGEQLVVTFVAGYIAGVFCAIVSHPADSVVSVLNKEKGSTASQVLHPRCRSL
;
A
#
# COMPACT_ATOMS: atom_id res chain seq x y z
N MET A 1 13.96 -21.61 21.33
CA MET A 1 13.30 -20.33 21.64
C MET A 1 12.62 -19.64 20.45
N PHE A 2 12.90 -20.00 19.18
CA PHE A 2 12.14 -19.49 18.02
C PHE A 2 10.82 -20.21 17.73
N SER A 3 10.56 -21.36 18.37
CA SER A 3 9.38 -22.19 18.08
C SER A 3 8.05 -21.65 18.59
N SER A 4 8.02 -20.92 19.72
CA SER A 4 6.77 -20.48 20.37
C SER A 4 6.21 -19.19 19.74
N VAL A 5 7.08 -18.23 19.42
CA VAL A 5 6.74 -17.01 18.65
C VAL A 5 6.27 -17.37 17.23
N ALA A 6 6.91 -18.36 16.60
CA ALA A 6 6.43 -18.91 15.33
C ALA A 6 5.07 -19.61 15.48
N HIS A 7 4.79 -20.24 16.63
CA HIS A 7 3.51 -20.89 16.91
C HIS A 7 2.34 -19.91 17.08
N LEU A 8 2.58 -18.75 17.69
CA LEU A 8 1.57 -17.69 17.82
C LEU A 8 1.43 -16.84 16.56
N ALA A 9 2.52 -16.62 15.81
CA ALA A 9 2.43 -16.09 14.43
C ALA A 9 1.66 -17.06 13.50
N ARG A 10 1.79 -18.39 13.70
CA ARG A 10 0.96 -19.43 13.05
C ARG A 10 -0.51 -19.42 13.50
N ALA A 11 -0.80 -19.01 14.73
CA ALA A 11 -2.16 -18.90 15.27
C ALA A 11 -2.85 -17.56 14.92
N ASN A 12 -2.12 -16.63 14.30
CA ASN A 12 -2.66 -15.35 13.88
C ASN A 12 -3.50 -15.55 12.60
N PRO A 13 -4.81 -15.25 12.60
CA PRO A 13 -5.68 -15.43 11.43
C PRO A 13 -5.29 -14.56 10.21
N PHE A 14 -4.23 -13.77 10.34
CA PHE A 14 -3.72 -12.78 9.38
C PHE A 14 -2.46 -13.15 8.63
N ASN A 15 -2.00 -14.40 8.71
CA ASN A 15 -0.94 -14.82 7.79
C ASN A 15 -1.45 -14.65 6.34
N ALA A 16 -0.70 -13.89 5.53
CA ALA A 16 -1.03 -13.66 4.13
C ALA A 16 -0.95 -15.00 3.39
N PRO A 17 -2.02 -15.44 2.71
CA PRO A 17 -2.05 -16.75 2.07
C PRO A 17 -1.37 -16.63 0.72
N HIS A 18 -0.06 -16.78 0.69
CA HIS A 18 0.59 -17.22 -0.56
C HIS A 18 1.50 -18.41 -0.35
N LEU A 19 1.26 -19.15 0.74
CA LEU A 19 2.31 -19.94 1.33
C LEU A 19 1.74 -21.06 2.20
N GLN A 20 1.24 -22.10 1.55
CA GLN A 20 0.86 -23.33 2.24
C GLN A 20 2.13 -23.98 2.78
N LEU A 21 2.22 -24.12 4.10
CA LEU A 21 3.23 -24.93 4.78
C LEU A 21 2.70 -26.37 4.82
N VAL A 22 3.25 -27.26 3.98
CA VAL A 22 3.08 -28.71 4.16
C VAL A 22 4.03 -29.16 5.27
N TYR A 23 3.50 -29.85 6.27
CA TYR A 23 4.28 -30.47 7.34
C TYR A 23 4.53 -31.93 6.96
N ASP A 24 5.78 -32.28 6.65
CA ASP A 24 6.21 -33.67 6.58
C ASP A 24 6.44 -34.22 7.99
N GLY A 25 5.80 -35.36 8.28
CA GLY A 25 6.21 -36.26 9.35
C GLY A 25 5.32 -36.28 10.59
N LEU A 26 4.28 -37.13 10.56
CA LEU A 26 3.89 -38.10 11.62
C LEU A 26 2.43 -38.57 11.42
N ALA A 27 2.19 -39.45 10.45
CA ALA A 27 1.04 -40.38 10.47
C ALA A 27 1.34 -41.57 9.56
N GLY A 28 1.28 -42.78 10.12
CA GLY A 28 1.66 -44.03 9.46
C GLY A 28 0.75 -44.48 8.30
N PRO A 29 1.11 -45.59 7.62
CA PRO A 29 0.50 -45.97 6.36
C PRO A 29 -0.85 -46.68 6.60
N CYS A 30 -1.90 -46.22 5.94
CA CYS A 30 -3.10 -47.02 5.73
C CYS A 30 -3.38 -47.15 4.23
N SER A 31 -3.10 -48.36 3.75
CA SER A 31 -3.36 -48.91 2.44
C SER A 31 -4.85 -49.20 2.22
N SER A 32 -5.38 -48.92 1.03
CA SER A 32 -6.46 -49.70 0.36
C SER A 32 -6.72 -49.24 -1.09
N PRO A 33 -7.30 -50.11 -1.95
CA PRO A 33 -6.78 -50.36 -3.30
C PRO A 33 -7.51 -49.67 -4.48
N ALA A 34 -6.83 -49.73 -5.63
CA ALA A 34 -7.17 -49.12 -6.92
C ALA A 34 -8.37 -49.76 -7.64
N GLY A 35 -9.18 -48.94 -8.33
CA GLY A 35 -10.15 -49.33 -9.37
C GLY A 35 -9.65 -48.94 -10.79
N PRO A 36 -10.16 -49.58 -11.87
CA PRO A 36 -9.53 -49.58 -13.19
C PRO A 36 -9.76 -48.30 -14.02
N PRO A 37 -8.94 -48.03 -15.06
CA PRO A 37 -8.90 -46.72 -15.74
C PRO A 37 -9.91 -46.60 -16.89
N GLY A 38 -10.58 -45.45 -16.98
CA GLY A 38 -11.39 -45.04 -18.15
C GLY A 38 -10.57 -44.26 -19.20
N PRO A 39 -11.03 -44.17 -20.46
CA PRO A 39 -10.25 -43.67 -21.61
C PRO A 39 -10.04 -42.14 -21.59
N PRO A 40 -9.03 -41.61 -22.31
CA PRO A 40 -8.48 -40.28 -22.05
C PRO A 40 -9.37 -39.17 -22.62
N ARG A 41 -9.94 -38.33 -21.76
CA ARG A 41 -10.50 -37.03 -22.17
C ARG A 41 -9.37 -36.05 -22.42
N ARG A 42 -9.17 -35.69 -23.69
CA ARG A 42 -8.23 -34.68 -24.16
C ARG A 42 -8.68 -33.29 -23.68
N SER A 43 -8.31 -32.92 -22.46
CA SER A 43 -8.51 -31.56 -21.94
C SER A 43 -7.44 -30.65 -22.53
N ARG A 44 -7.88 -29.56 -23.17
CA ARG A 44 -7.00 -28.50 -23.67
C ARG A 44 -6.30 -27.85 -22.47
N ASN A 45 -5.01 -28.12 -22.30
CA ASN A 45 -4.16 -27.44 -21.34
C ASN A 45 -3.99 -25.98 -21.77
N LEU A 46 -4.86 -25.09 -21.28
CA LEU A 46 -4.49 -23.70 -21.08
C LEU A 46 -3.45 -23.71 -19.95
N ALA A 47 -2.21 -23.42 -20.31
CA ALA A 47 -1.10 -23.26 -19.39
C ALA A 47 -1.34 -22.04 -18.48
N ALA A 48 -2.21 -22.19 -17.50
CA ALA A 48 -2.12 -21.41 -16.27
C ALA A 48 -0.88 -21.92 -15.56
N ALA A 49 0.16 -21.09 -15.51
CA ALA A 49 1.39 -21.35 -14.79
C ALA A 49 1.05 -21.98 -13.43
N ALA A 50 1.36 -23.27 -13.29
CA ALA A 50 1.28 -23.97 -12.02
C ALA A 50 2.30 -23.29 -11.10
N VAL A 51 1.80 -22.41 -10.23
CA VAL A 51 2.62 -21.77 -9.20
C VAL A 51 2.92 -22.84 -8.16
N GLU A 52 4.17 -23.28 -8.17
CA GLU A 52 4.82 -24.14 -7.19
C GLU A 52 4.53 -23.64 -5.76
N GLU A 53 4.19 -24.56 -4.86
CA GLU A 53 3.78 -24.29 -3.47
C GLU A 53 4.99 -23.77 -2.66
N TYR A 54 5.27 -22.48 -2.78
CA TYR A 54 6.51 -21.88 -2.25
C TYR A 54 6.39 -21.60 -0.76
N SER A 55 6.60 -22.59 0.11
CA SER A 55 6.56 -22.43 1.57
C SER A 55 7.81 -21.72 2.14
N CYS A 56 7.75 -20.40 2.32
CA CYS A 56 8.74 -19.59 3.06
C CYS A 56 8.45 -19.50 4.58
N GLU A 57 9.44 -19.74 5.42
CA GLU A 57 9.28 -19.54 6.87
C GLU A 57 8.99 -18.07 7.23
N TYR A 58 7.97 -17.85 8.06
CA TYR A 58 7.60 -16.53 8.57
C TYR A 58 8.76 -15.91 9.35
N GLY A 59 9.08 -14.65 9.03
CA GLY A 59 10.21 -13.93 9.64
C GLY A 59 11.58 -14.24 9.04
N SER A 60 11.66 -15.07 8.00
CA SER A 60 12.91 -15.29 7.25
C SER A 60 13.23 -14.13 6.29
N MET A 61 14.49 -14.00 5.89
CA MET A 61 14.90 -12.98 4.90
C MET A 61 14.19 -13.15 3.55
N LYS A 62 13.88 -14.39 3.17
CA LYS A 62 13.10 -14.69 1.96
C LYS A 62 11.67 -14.15 2.07
N PHE A 63 11.06 -14.24 3.26
CA PHE A 63 9.70 -13.72 3.50
C PHE A 63 9.67 -12.20 3.35
N TYR A 64 10.59 -11.49 4.01
CA TYR A 64 10.69 -10.03 3.90
C TYR A 64 10.96 -9.57 2.46
N ALA A 65 11.82 -10.28 1.73
CA ALA A 65 12.09 -9.99 0.33
C ALA A 65 10.84 -10.18 -0.55
N LEU A 66 10.07 -11.25 -0.35
CA LEU A 66 8.83 -11.49 -1.08
C LEU A 66 7.77 -10.42 -0.78
N CYS A 67 7.61 -10.02 0.48
CA CYS A 67 6.73 -8.92 0.87
C CYS A 67 7.15 -7.60 0.25
N GLY A 68 8.46 -7.31 0.23
CA GLY A 68 9.03 -6.13 -0.42
C GLY A 68 8.81 -6.11 -1.94
N LEU A 69 9.08 -7.22 -2.62
CA LEU A 69 8.86 -7.37 -4.07
C LEU A 69 7.38 -7.28 -4.44
N GLY A 70 6.51 -7.91 -3.64
CA GLY A 70 5.06 -7.75 -3.76
C GLY A 70 4.63 -6.30 -3.59
N GLY A 71 5.26 -5.59 -2.66
CA GLY A 71 5.09 -4.15 -2.45
C GLY A 71 5.49 -3.31 -3.67
N ILE A 72 6.64 -3.61 -4.28
CA ILE A 72 7.10 -2.95 -5.52
C ILE A 72 6.05 -3.09 -6.62
N LEU A 73 5.66 -4.33 -6.91
CA LEU A 73 4.75 -4.60 -8.02
C LEU A 73 3.36 -4.01 -7.76
N SER A 74 2.83 -4.19 -6.55
CA SER A 74 1.52 -3.68 -6.17
C SER A 74 1.48 -2.15 -6.22
N CYS A 75 2.35 -1.46 -5.47
CA CYS A 75 2.34 0.01 -5.42
C CYS A 75 2.78 0.64 -6.73
N GLY A 76 3.87 0.15 -7.35
CA GLY A 76 4.39 0.71 -8.59
C GLY A 76 3.38 0.64 -9.73
N LEU A 77 2.76 -0.52 -9.97
CA LEU A 77 1.82 -0.69 -11.06
C LEU A 77 0.49 0.03 -10.81
N THR A 78 -0.07 -0.07 -9.60
CA THR A 78 -1.34 0.59 -9.28
C THR A 78 -1.23 2.10 -9.36
N HIS A 79 -0.17 2.70 -8.79
CA HIS A 79 0.03 4.14 -8.88
C HIS A 79 0.31 4.61 -10.30
N THR A 80 1.05 3.83 -11.09
CA THR A 80 1.30 4.16 -12.50
C THR A 80 0.01 4.13 -13.33
N ALA A 81 -0.87 3.17 -13.08
CA ALA A 81 -2.16 3.06 -13.76
C ALA A 81 -3.08 4.27 -13.49
N VAL A 82 -2.98 4.88 -12.29
CA VAL A 82 -3.79 6.04 -11.91
C VAL A 82 -3.12 7.39 -12.20
N VAL A 83 -1.92 7.42 -12.80
CA VAL A 83 -1.21 8.66 -13.19
C VAL A 83 -2.10 9.67 -13.94
N PRO A 84 -2.95 9.28 -14.90
CA PRO A 84 -3.82 10.24 -15.57
C PRO A 84 -4.78 10.97 -14.62
N LEU A 85 -5.32 10.25 -13.62
CA LEU A 85 -6.19 10.82 -12.60
C LEU A 85 -5.40 11.70 -11.62
N ASP A 86 -4.24 11.23 -11.19
CA ASP A 86 -3.35 11.99 -10.29
C ASP A 86 -2.90 13.30 -10.93
N LEU A 87 -2.56 13.28 -12.23
CA LEU A 87 -2.18 14.47 -12.99
C LEU A 87 -3.31 15.51 -13.01
N VAL A 88 -4.54 15.09 -13.33
CA VAL A 88 -5.70 15.99 -13.33
C VAL A 88 -5.95 16.53 -11.93
N LYS A 89 -5.87 15.69 -10.90
CA LYS A 89 -6.01 16.10 -9.50
C LYS A 89 -4.97 17.14 -9.10
N CYS A 90 -3.69 16.93 -9.40
CA CYS A 90 -2.63 17.87 -9.07
C CYS A 90 -2.82 19.22 -9.78
N ARG A 91 -3.24 19.21 -11.05
CA ARG A 91 -3.57 20.42 -11.80
C ARG A 91 -4.74 21.18 -11.21
N MET A 92 -5.81 20.47 -10.82
CA MET A 92 -6.95 21.05 -10.11
C MET A 92 -6.57 21.69 -8.78
N GLN A 93 -5.63 21.09 -8.03
CA GLN A 93 -5.17 21.63 -6.76
C GLN A 93 -4.34 22.92 -6.92
N VAL A 94 -3.62 23.05 -8.04
CA VAL A 94 -2.77 24.22 -8.31
C VAL A 94 -3.54 25.35 -8.99
N ASP A 95 -4.44 25.04 -9.92
CA ASP A 95 -5.28 26.02 -10.60
C ASP A 95 -6.76 25.60 -10.61
N PRO A 96 -7.49 25.83 -9.50
CA PRO A 96 -8.90 25.48 -9.39
C PRO A 96 -9.81 26.29 -10.35
N GLN A 97 -9.35 27.45 -10.82
CA GLN A 97 -10.13 28.31 -11.71
C GLN A 97 -10.14 27.78 -13.14
N LYS A 98 -8.98 27.28 -13.60
CA LYS A 98 -8.84 26.63 -14.90
C LYS A 98 -9.46 25.24 -14.92
N TYR A 99 -9.27 24.46 -13.86
CA TYR A 99 -9.72 23.06 -13.79
C TYR A 99 -10.89 22.88 -12.82
N LYS A 100 -12.12 23.10 -13.31
CA LYS A 100 -13.34 23.14 -12.47
C LYS A 100 -13.89 21.75 -12.09
N GLY A 101 -13.32 20.68 -12.64
CA GLY A 101 -13.76 19.32 -12.37
C GLY A 101 -12.90 18.29 -13.08
N ILE A 102 -13.04 17.01 -12.70
CA ILE A 102 -12.22 15.92 -13.21
C ILE A 102 -12.39 15.76 -14.73
N PHE A 103 -13.63 15.67 -15.22
CA PHE A 103 -13.90 15.55 -16.66
C PHE A 103 -13.44 16.76 -17.46
N ASN A 104 -13.65 17.96 -16.91
CA ASN A 104 -13.16 19.19 -17.52
C ASN A 104 -11.63 19.21 -17.57
N GLY A 105 -10.95 18.74 -16.53
CA GLY A 105 -9.49 18.68 -16.50
C GLY A 105 -8.88 17.63 -17.42
N PHE A 106 -9.55 16.50 -17.64
CA PHE A 106 -9.18 15.58 -18.71
C PHE A 106 -9.33 16.23 -20.09
N SER A 107 -10.44 16.92 -20.34
CA SER A 107 -10.69 17.58 -21.64
C SER A 107 -9.67 18.69 -21.92
N ILE A 108 -9.37 19.53 -20.93
CA ILE A 108 -8.36 20.60 -21.05
C ILE A 108 -6.97 19.99 -21.27
N THR A 109 -6.60 18.97 -20.48
CA THR A 109 -5.28 18.32 -20.61
C THR A 109 -5.11 17.65 -21.98
N LEU A 110 -6.15 17.00 -22.50
CA LEU A 110 -6.13 16.40 -23.84
C LEU A 110 -6.00 17.45 -24.94
N LYS A 111 -6.64 18.62 -24.78
CA LYS A 111 -6.54 19.73 -25.75
C LYS A 111 -5.19 20.43 -25.73
N GLU A 112 -4.59 20.62 -24.55
CA GLU A 112 -3.34 21.39 -24.41
C GLU A 112 -2.09 20.51 -24.57
N ASP A 113 -2.06 19.32 -23.98
CA ASP A 113 -0.87 18.46 -23.92
C ASP A 113 -1.01 17.16 -24.74
N GLY A 114 -2.19 16.89 -25.31
CA GLY A 114 -2.50 15.67 -26.03
C GLY A 114 -2.55 14.42 -25.13
N VAL A 115 -2.70 13.25 -25.77
CA VAL A 115 -2.81 11.95 -25.07
C VAL A 115 -1.55 11.61 -24.27
N ARG A 116 -0.37 11.97 -24.78
CA ARG A 116 0.91 11.78 -24.07
C ARG A 116 1.02 12.68 -22.84
N GLY A 117 0.31 13.80 -22.82
CA GLY A 117 0.20 14.69 -21.67
C GLY A 117 -0.35 14.00 -20.42
N LEU A 118 -1.29 13.07 -20.59
CA LEU A 118 -1.93 12.34 -19.50
C LEU A 118 -0.96 11.40 -18.76
N ALA A 119 0.15 11.01 -19.38
CA ALA A 119 1.18 10.18 -18.77
C ALA A 119 2.35 11.00 -18.20
N LYS A 120 2.27 12.34 -18.14
CA LYS A 120 3.36 13.16 -17.58
C LYS A 120 3.59 12.80 -16.11
N GLY A 121 4.86 12.54 -15.78
CA GLY A 121 5.25 12.11 -14.43
C GLY A 121 5.05 10.62 -14.14
N TRP A 122 4.79 9.77 -15.15
CA TRP A 122 4.68 8.32 -14.94
C TRP A 122 5.96 7.70 -14.35
N ALA A 123 7.14 8.12 -14.84
CA ALA A 123 8.43 7.57 -14.40
C ALA A 123 8.74 7.84 -12.92
N PRO A 124 8.68 9.08 -12.41
CA PRO A 124 8.87 9.32 -10.98
C PRO A 124 7.77 8.65 -10.14
N THR A 125 6.54 8.56 -10.65
CA THR A 125 5.46 7.83 -9.96
C THR A 125 5.82 6.35 -9.81
N PHE A 126 6.15 5.67 -10.90
CA PHE A 126 6.50 4.25 -10.88
C PHE A 126 7.68 3.97 -9.95
N ILE A 127 8.77 4.72 -10.10
CA ILE A 127 10.00 4.51 -9.30
C ILE A 127 9.75 4.83 -7.83
N GLY A 128 9.14 5.98 -7.55
CA GLY A 128 8.88 6.45 -6.19
C GLY A 128 7.96 5.51 -5.42
N TYR A 129 6.81 5.15 -5.99
CA TYR A 129 5.86 4.25 -5.34
C TYR A 129 6.34 2.80 -5.30
N SER A 130 7.20 2.37 -6.23
CA SER A 130 7.89 1.08 -6.11
C SER A 130 8.81 1.04 -4.90
N MET A 131 9.64 2.08 -4.72
CA MET A 131 10.53 2.20 -3.56
C MET A 131 9.75 2.35 -2.25
N GLN A 132 8.66 3.14 -2.26
CA GLN A 132 7.75 3.24 -1.12
C GLN A 132 7.15 1.86 -0.80
N GLY A 133 6.64 1.13 -1.79
CA GLY A 133 6.06 -0.19 -1.61
C GLY A 133 7.05 -1.21 -1.05
N LEU A 134 8.29 -1.21 -1.56
CA LEU A 134 9.38 -2.04 -1.04
C LEU A 134 9.59 -1.84 0.46
N CYS A 135 9.81 -0.59 0.87
CA CYS A 135 10.08 -0.23 2.25
C CYS A 135 8.84 -0.42 3.13
N LYS A 136 7.67 -0.01 2.67
CA LYS A 136 6.41 -0.11 3.42
C LYS A 136 6.10 -1.56 3.77
N PHE A 137 6.04 -2.46 2.79
CA PHE A 137 5.67 -3.85 3.04
C PHE A 137 6.83 -4.69 3.59
N GLY A 138 8.07 -4.43 3.16
CA GLY A 138 9.24 -5.12 3.69
C GLY A 138 9.52 -4.76 5.16
N PHE A 139 9.59 -3.47 5.49
CA PHE A 139 9.87 -3.03 6.85
C PHE A 139 8.69 -3.23 7.79
N TYR A 140 7.44 -3.20 7.32
CA TYR A 140 6.29 -3.49 8.16
C TYR A 140 6.39 -4.88 8.79
N GLU A 141 6.77 -5.89 8.01
CA GLU A 141 6.96 -7.25 8.52
C GLU A 141 8.14 -7.33 9.49
N ILE A 142 9.25 -6.66 9.20
CA ILE A 142 10.41 -6.60 10.09
C ILE A 142 10.04 -5.94 11.42
N PHE A 143 9.40 -4.77 11.40
CA PHE A 143 9.00 -4.06 12.61
C PHE A 143 7.95 -4.81 13.42
N LYS A 144 7.03 -5.54 12.78
CA LYS A 144 6.11 -6.43 13.49
C LYS A 144 6.87 -7.49 14.30
N VAL A 145 7.85 -8.16 13.70
CA VAL A 145 8.64 -9.18 14.40
C VAL A 145 9.49 -8.56 15.52
N VAL A 146 10.16 -7.43 15.25
CA VAL A 146 10.96 -6.71 16.26
C VAL A 146 10.09 -6.30 17.45
N TYR A 147 8.95 -5.64 17.22
CA TYR A 147 8.08 -5.18 18.30
C TYR A 147 7.39 -6.33 19.04
N SER A 148 7.01 -7.41 18.34
CA SER A 148 6.43 -8.60 18.99
C SER A 148 7.44 -9.26 19.93
N ASN A 149 8.71 -9.37 19.51
CA ASN A 149 9.78 -9.92 20.34
C ASN A 149 10.07 -9.05 21.58
N MET A 150 9.91 -7.73 21.46
CA MET A 150 10.11 -6.81 22.59
C MET A 150 8.97 -6.85 23.62
N LEU A 151 7.72 -7.05 23.18
CA LEU A 151 6.53 -7.05 24.04
C LEU A 151 6.30 -8.38 24.76
N GLY A 152 6.77 -9.49 24.19
CA GLY A 152 6.48 -10.84 24.68
C GLY A 152 5.12 -11.37 24.21
N GLU A 153 4.91 -12.69 24.35
CA GLU A 153 3.81 -13.42 23.70
C GLU A 153 2.40 -12.96 24.15
N GLU A 154 2.16 -12.83 25.46
CA GLU A 154 0.84 -12.41 25.98
C GLU A 154 0.51 -10.96 25.63
N ASN A 155 1.47 -10.05 25.79
CA ASN A 155 1.26 -8.63 25.50
C ASN A 155 1.11 -8.36 24.01
N THR A 156 1.74 -9.16 23.15
CA THR A 156 1.58 -9.07 21.69
C THR A 156 0.13 -9.31 21.29
N TYR A 157 -0.56 -10.25 21.93
CA TYR A 157 -1.97 -10.51 21.65
C TYR A 157 -2.86 -9.37 22.18
N LEU A 158 -2.62 -8.93 23.41
CA LEU A 158 -3.41 -7.85 24.04
C LEU A 158 -3.25 -6.51 23.32
N TRP A 159 -2.02 -6.15 22.92
CA TRP A 159 -1.68 -4.87 22.30
C TRP A 159 -1.47 -4.95 20.79
N ARG A 160 -1.99 -6.01 20.14
CA ARG A 160 -1.81 -6.27 18.70
C ARG A 160 -2.07 -5.06 17.81
N THR A 161 -3.15 -4.32 18.08
CA THR A 161 -3.51 -3.14 17.29
C THR A 161 -2.49 -2.02 17.45
N SER A 162 -2.03 -1.74 18.67
CA SER A 162 -0.98 -0.75 18.91
C SER A 162 0.36 -1.17 18.28
N LEU A 163 0.67 -2.46 18.31
CA LEU A 163 1.86 -3.02 17.66
C LEU A 163 1.82 -2.82 16.14
N TYR A 164 0.70 -3.14 15.49
CA TYR A 164 0.55 -2.94 14.04
C TYR A 164 0.56 -1.47 13.65
N LEU A 165 -0.05 -0.61 14.46
CA LEU A 165 0.01 0.84 14.28
C LEU A 165 1.45 1.34 14.38
N ALA A 166 2.21 0.91 15.39
CA ALA A 166 3.61 1.27 15.55
C ALA A 166 4.48 0.72 14.39
N ALA A 167 4.30 -0.54 14.01
CA ALA A 167 5.03 -1.17 12.91
C ALA A 167 4.76 -0.47 11.57
N SER A 168 3.49 -0.13 11.30
CA SER A 168 3.09 0.57 10.08
C SER A 168 3.61 2.01 10.03
N ALA A 169 3.60 2.73 11.16
CA ALA A 169 4.14 4.08 11.25
C ALA A 169 5.65 4.10 11.01
N SER A 170 6.40 3.18 11.66
CA SER A 170 7.84 3.05 11.48
C SER A 170 8.21 2.65 10.05
N ALA A 171 7.46 1.73 9.44
CA ALA A 171 7.68 1.35 8.05
C ALA A 171 7.42 2.52 7.07
N GLU A 172 6.32 3.25 7.25
CA GLU A 172 5.98 4.38 6.38
C GLU A 172 6.98 5.54 6.52
N PHE A 173 7.52 5.77 7.72
CA PHE A 173 8.55 6.77 7.94
C PHE A 173 9.75 6.61 6.98
N PHE A 174 10.31 5.39 6.90
CA PHE A 174 11.40 5.09 5.98
C PHE A 174 10.95 5.02 4.51
N ALA A 175 9.73 4.53 4.26
CA ALA A 175 9.18 4.47 2.91
C ALA A 175 9.01 5.87 2.30
N ASP A 176 8.62 6.85 3.11
CA ASP A 176 8.44 8.24 2.66
C ASP A 176 9.77 8.95 2.40
N ILE A 177 10.85 8.60 3.12
CA ILE A 177 12.20 9.08 2.79
C ILE A 177 12.60 8.60 1.39
N ALA A 178 12.29 7.34 1.07
CA ALA A 178 12.56 6.77 -0.25
C ALA A 178 11.67 7.37 -1.35
N LEU A 179 10.41 7.70 -1.03
CA LEU A 179 9.45 8.31 -1.95
C LEU A 179 9.73 9.79 -2.24
N ALA A 180 10.16 10.56 -1.24
CA ALA A 180 10.18 12.02 -1.28
C ALA A 180 10.89 12.64 -2.51
N PRO A 181 12.08 12.18 -2.93
CA PRO A 181 12.74 12.75 -4.11
C PRO A 181 11.93 12.58 -5.39
N MET A 182 11.28 11.42 -5.55
CA MET A 182 10.46 11.13 -6.71
C MET A 182 9.13 11.89 -6.66
N GLU A 183 8.52 12.03 -5.48
CA GLU A 183 7.31 12.82 -5.30
C GLU A 183 7.56 14.30 -5.61
N ALA A 184 8.69 14.86 -5.16
CA ALA A 184 9.09 16.22 -5.48
C ALA A 184 9.25 16.44 -7.00
N ALA A 185 9.88 15.50 -7.70
CA ALA A 185 10.03 15.55 -9.15
C ALA A 185 8.68 15.39 -9.87
N LYS A 186 7.83 14.46 -9.43
CA LYS A 186 6.48 14.23 -9.96
C LYS A 186 5.65 15.51 -9.90
N VAL A 187 5.59 16.14 -8.73
CA VAL A 187 4.79 17.35 -8.51
C VAL A 187 5.23 18.47 -9.45
N ARG A 188 6.54 18.74 -9.60
CA ARG A 188 7.01 19.76 -10.55
C ARG A 188 6.64 19.43 -12.00
N ILE A 189 6.84 18.20 -12.45
CA ILE A 189 6.50 17.77 -13.82
C ILE A 189 5.00 17.91 -14.10
N GLN A 190 4.14 17.59 -13.12
CA GLN A 190 2.68 17.59 -13.32
C GLN A 190 2.04 18.97 -13.18
N THR A 191 2.64 19.85 -12.37
CA THR A 191 2.02 21.13 -11.97
C THR A 191 2.65 22.37 -12.60
N GLN A 192 3.88 22.29 -13.12
CA GLN A 192 4.57 23.44 -13.72
C GLN A 192 4.63 23.30 -15.24
N PRO A 193 3.75 23.99 -16.00
CA PRO A 193 3.78 23.96 -17.45
C PRO A 193 5.15 24.43 -17.98
N GLY A 194 5.75 23.66 -18.88
CA GLY A 194 7.04 24.01 -19.49
C GLY A 194 8.28 23.77 -18.62
N TYR A 195 8.15 23.26 -17.39
CA TYR A 195 9.31 23.02 -16.53
C TYR A 195 10.19 21.86 -17.00
N ALA A 196 9.59 20.67 -17.13
CA ALA A 196 10.21 19.45 -17.63
C ALA A 196 9.11 18.43 -17.98
N ASN A 197 9.35 17.60 -19.00
CA ASN A 197 8.39 16.53 -19.39
C ASN A 197 8.82 15.15 -18.89
N THR A 198 10.09 14.98 -18.51
CA THR A 198 10.66 13.70 -18.09
C THR A 198 11.43 13.84 -16.77
N LEU A 199 11.61 12.73 -16.06
CA LEU A 199 12.42 12.68 -14.84
C LEU A 199 13.89 13.04 -15.11
N ARG A 200 14.41 12.62 -16.27
CA ARG A 200 15.79 12.88 -16.70
C ARG A 200 16.07 14.36 -16.89
N ASP A 201 15.06 15.14 -17.28
CA ASP A 201 15.19 16.60 -17.42
C ASP A 201 14.91 17.31 -16.09
N ALA A 202 13.91 16.84 -15.33
CA ALA A 202 13.48 17.48 -14.10
C ALA A 202 14.50 17.36 -12.98
N ALA A 203 15.06 16.17 -12.71
CA ALA A 203 15.91 15.95 -11.55
C ALA A 203 17.22 16.76 -11.61
N PRO A 204 17.98 16.81 -12.72
CA PRO A 204 19.17 17.64 -12.81
C PRO A 204 18.85 19.13 -12.72
N LYS A 205 17.71 19.57 -13.29
CA LYS A 205 17.26 20.96 -13.23
C LYS A 205 16.92 21.37 -11.79
N MET A 206 16.15 20.54 -11.08
CA MET A 206 15.83 20.74 -9.67
C MET A 206 17.09 20.84 -8.80
N TYR A 207 18.06 19.95 -9.05
CA TYR A 207 19.32 19.95 -8.31
C TYR A 207 20.14 21.22 -8.57
N LYS A 208 20.16 21.73 -9.81
CA LYS A 208 20.84 22.98 -10.14
C LYS A 208 20.18 24.21 -9.51
N GLU A 209 18.85 24.22 -9.39
CA GLU A 209 18.08 25.37 -8.88
C GLU A 209 18.11 25.45 -7.35
N GLU A 210 17.94 24.34 -6.64
CA GLU A 210 17.69 24.32 -5.18
C GLU A 210 18.53 23.26 -4.43
N GLY A 211 19.39 22.52 -5.13
CA GLY A 211 20.22 21.47 -4.55
C GLY A 211 19.41 20.30 -3.97
N LEU A 212 19.94 19.67 -2.91
CA LEU A 212 19.29 18.55 -2.23
C LEU A 212 17.99 18.94 -1.51
N ASN A 213 17.86 20.22 -1.12
CA ASN A 213 16.66 20.70 -0.44
C ASN A 213 15.42 20.61 -1.34
N ALA A 214 15.59 20.71 -2.66
CA ALA A 214 14.52 20.56 -3.65
C ALA A 214 13.75 19.24 -3.52
N PHE A 215 14.44 18.18 -3.09
CA PHE A 215 13.93 16.80 -3.03
C PHE A 215 13.33 16.45 -1.66
N TYR A 216 13.84 17.03 -0.57
CA TYR A 216 13.45 16.65 0.80
C TYR A 216 12.63 17.70 1.55
N LYS A 217 12.47 18.93 1.02
CA LYS A 217 11.63 19.96 1.65
C LYS A 217 10.16 19.55 1.87
N GLY A 218 9.68 18.57 1.12
CA GLY A 218 8.32 18.04 1.21
C GLY A 218 8.14 16.86 2.17
N VAL A 219 9.21 16.34 2.78
CA VAL A 219 9.14 15.10 3.59
C VAL A 219 8.27 15.26 4.83
N ALA A 220 8.39 16.37 5.57
CA ALA A 220 7.58 16.58 6.76
C ALA A 220 6.07 16.67 6.43
N PRO A 221 5.63 17.47 5.44
CA PRO A 221 4.27 17.41 4.90
C PRO A 221 3.84 16.01 4.43
N LEU A 222 4.77 15.25 3.84
CA LEU A 222 4.52 13.89 3.37
C LEU A 222 4.22 12.97 4.56
N TRP A 223 5.04 12.96 5.60
CA TRP A 223 4.83 12.17 6.82
C TRP A 223 3.53 12.51 7.53
N MET A 224 3.20 13.81 7.67
CA MET A 224 1.95 14.24 8.30
C MET A 224 0.71 13.67 7.60
N ARG A 225 0.82 13.41 6.29
CA ARG A 225 -0.28 12.83 5.50
C ARG A 225 -0.22 11.30 5.47
N GLN A 226 0.94 10.74 5.15
CA GLN A 226 1.09 9.32 4.80
C GLN A 226 1.11 8.41 6.02
N ILE A 227 1.71 8.84 7.14
CA ILE A 227 1.80 8.02 8.35
C ILE A 227 0.39 7.78 8.94
N PRO A 228 -0.45 8.81 9.20
CA PRO A 228 -1.81 8.58 9.70
C PRO A 228 -2.66 7.79 8.72
N TYR A 229 -2.56 8.08 7.43
CA TYR A 229 -3.28 7.35 6.38
C TYR A 229 -2.91 5.86 6.37
N THR A 230 -1.62 5.54 6.51
CA THR A 230 -1.13 4.16 6.52
C THR A 230 -1.53 3.43 7.78
N MET A 231 -1.39 4.06 8.95
CA MET A 231 -1.87 3.53 10.24
C MET A 231 -3.36 3.17 10.18
N MET A 232 -4.18 4.08 9.65
CA MET A 232 -5.62 3.86 9.49
C MET A 232 -5.90 2.74 8.50
N LYS A 233 -5.21 2.70 7.35
CA LYS A 233 -5.38 1.65 6.33
C LYS A 233 -5.11 0.27 6.91
N PHE A 234 -4.01 0.08 7.63
CA PHE A 234 -3.69 -1.22 8.24
C PHE A 234 -4.68 -1.60 9.34
N ALA A 235 -5.02 -0.69 10.25
CA ALA A 235 -6.00 -0.96 11.30
C ALA A 235 -7.40 -1.29 10.76
N CYS A 236 -7.86 -0.55 9.74
CA CYS A 236 -9.15 -0.78 9.11
C CYS A 236 -9.16 -2.08 8.32
N PHE A 237 -8.10 -2.37 7.57
CA PHE A 237 -7.97 -3.60 6.81
C PHE A 237 -8.04 -4.82 7.72
N GLU A 238 -7.26 -4.83 8.80
CA GLU A 238 -7.27 -5.93 9.77
C GLU A 238 -8.65 -6.14 10.39
N ARG A 239 -9.26 -5.08 10.93
CA ARG A 239 -10.60 -5.20 11.56
C ARG A 239 -11.68 -5.61 10.57
N THR A 240 -11.60 -5.13 9.34
CA THR A 240 -12.54 -5.51 8.27
C THR A 240 -12.38 -6.98 7.93
N VAL A 241 -11.15 -7.48 7.77
CA VAL A 241 -10.90 -8.88 7.47
C VAL A 241 -11.29 -9.77 8.67
N GLU A 242 -11.03 -9.36 9.92
CA GLU A 242 -11.51 -10.06 11.14
C GLU A 242 -13.04 -10.20 11.12
N ALA A 243 -13.73 -9.09 10.87
CA ALA A 243 -15.18 -9.08 10.80
C ALA A 243 -15.70 -9.95 9.64
N LEU A 244 -15.06 -9.90 8.47
CA LEU A 244 -15.51 -10.64 7.30
C LEU A 244 -15.36 -12.16 7.50
N TYR A 245 -14.27 -12.63 8.10
CA TYR A 245 -14.11 -14.05 8.46
C TYR A 245 -15.04 -14.47 9.60
N LYS A 246 -15.39 -13.57 10.52
CA LYS A 246 -16.31 -13.90 11.62
C LYS A 246 -17.78 -13.95 11.18
N PHE A 247 -18.19 -13.07 10.27
CA PHE A 247 -19.61 -12.86 9.94
C PHE A 247 -20.03 -13.36 8.56
N VAL A 248 -19.12 -13.42 7.58
CA VAL A 248 -19.48 -13.73 6.18
C VAL A 248 -19.02 -15.12 5.76
N VAL A 249 -17.89 -15.60 6.28
CA VAL A 249 -17.35 -16.94 5.96
C VAL A 249 -17.04 -17.71 7.26
N PRO A 250 -18.03 -18.38 7.87
CA PRO A 250 -17.82 -19.28 9.01
C PRO A 250 -17.20 -20.61 8.55
N LYS A 251 -16.13 -20.54 7.75
CA LYS A 251 -15.28 -21.66 7.34
C LYS A 251 -13.82 -21.26 7.54
N PRO A 252 -12.95 -22.16 8.04
CA PRO A 252 -11.52 -21.92 8.10
C PRO A 252 -10.97 -21.56 6.69
N ARG A 253 -10.07 -20.57 6.59
CA ARG A 253 -9.39 -20.18 5.33
C ARG A 253 -8.80 -21.37 4.55
N SER A 254 -8.45 -22.45 5.25
CA SER A 254 -7.87 -23.69 4.72
C SER A 254 -8.83 -24.51 3.86
N GLU A 255 -10.15 -24.27 3.93
CA GLU A 255 -11.16 -25.02 3.15
C GLU A 255 -11.69 -24.24 1.94
N CYS A 256 -11.34 -22.96 1.78
CA CYS A 256 -11.75 -22.14 0.64
C CYS A 256 -10.85 -22.36 -0.57
N SER A 257 -11.46 -22.39 -1.76
CA SER A 257 -10.73 -22.39 -3.03
C SER A 257 -9.87 -21.12 -3.17
N LYS A 258 -8.73 -21.21 -3.88
CA LYS A 258 -7.84 -20.06 -4.15
C LYS A 258 -8.60 -18.87 -4.77
N GLY A 259 -9.60 -19.13 -5.62
CA GLY A 259 -10.46 -18.10 -6.20
C GLY A 259 -11.38 -17.41 -5.19
N GLU A 260 -11.95 -18.16 -4.25
CA GLU A 260 -12.80 -17.61 -3.19
C GLU A 260 -11.98 -16.74 -2.22
N GLN A 261 -10.76 -17.17 -1.88
CA GLN A 261 -9.85 -16.38 -1.04
C GLN A 261 -9.45 -15.05 -1.71
N LEU A 262 -9.24 -15.06 -3.03
CA LEU A 262 -8.96 -13.85 -3.80
C LEU A 262 -10.15 -12.89 -3.79
N VAL A 263 -11.36 -13.39 -4.05
CA VAL A 263 -12.60 -12.60 -4.04
C VAL A 263 -12.85 -12.00 -2.66
N VAL A 264 -12.71 -12.80 -1.60
CA VAL A 264 -12.85 -12.35 -0.20
C VAL A 264 -11.84 -11.25 0.12
N THR A 265 -10.58 -11.43 -0.28
CA THR A 265 -9.52 -10.43 -0.02
C THR A 265 -9.77 -9.15 -0.80
N PHE A 266 -10.27 -9.24 -2.04
CA PHE A 266 -10.63 -8.09 -2.86
C PHE A 266 -11.82 -7.32 -2.27
N VAL A 267 -12.89 -8.01 -1.88
CA VAL A 267 -14.08 -7.40 -1.26
C VAL A 267 -13.72 -6.78 0.09
N ALA A 268 -12.95 -7.48 0.93
CA ALA A 268 -12.45 -6.93 2.18
C ALA A 268 -11.58 -5.69 1.95
N GLY A 269 -10.69 -5.72 0.95
CA GLY A 269 -9.89 -4.58 0.54
C GLY A 269 -10.73 -3.38 0.08
N TYR A 270 -11.79 -3.62 -0.69
CA TYR A 270 -12.72 -2.57 -1.13
C TYR A 270 -13.47 -1.94 0.04
N ILE A 271 -14.09 -2.75 0.91
CA ILE A 271 -14.83 -2.27 2.08
C ILE A 271 -13.89 -1.51 3.03
N ALA A 272 -12.72 -2.09 3.33
CA ALA A 272 -11.71 -1.44 4.15
C ALA A 272 -11.23 -0.12 3.53
N GLY A 273 -11.08 -0.06 2.21
CA GLY A 273 -10.71 1.14 1.48
C GLY A 273 -11.75 2.26 1.60
N VAL A 274 -13.03 1.93 1.43
CA VAL A 274 -14.15 2.88 1.59
C VAL A 274 -14.22 3.39 3.02
N PHE A 275 -14.16 2.48 4.00
CA PHE A 275 -14.19 2.85 5.42
C PHE A 275 -12.97 3.71 5.80
N CYS A 276 -11.78 3.32 5.36
CA CYS A 276 -10.56 4.10 5.57
C CYS A 276 -10.69 5.51 4.99
N ALA A 277 -11.27 5.68 3.80
CA ALA A 277 -11.46 6.99 3.18
C ALA A 277 -12.43 7.86 3.99
N ILE A 278 -13.50 7.30 4.55
CA ILE A 278 -14.46 8.02 5.40
C ILE A 278 -13.78 8.48 6.70
N VAL A 279 -13.04 7.57 7.35
CA VAL A 279 -12.40 7.85 8.64
C VAL A 279 -11.19 8.78 8.47
N SER A 280 -10.44 8.69 7.36
CA SER A 280 -9.28 9.54 7.12
C SER A 280 -9.66 10.95 6.66
N HIS A 281 -10.87 11.17 6.12
CA HIS A 281 -11.27 12.44 5.52
C HIS A 281 -11.10 13.68 6.42
N PRO A 282 -11.47 13.64 7.72
CA PRO A 282 -11.24 14.77 8.61
C PRO A 282 -9.75 15.05 8.85
N ALA A 283 -8.94 14.00 9.05
CA ALA A 283 -7.50 14.14 9.23
C ALA A 283 -6.81 14.66 7.97
N ASP A 284 -7.19 14.14 6.79
CA ASP A 284 -6.70 14.58 5.49
C ASP A 284 -7.04 16.06 5.24
N SER A 285 -8.22 16.50 5.67
CA SER A 285 -8.65 17.90 5.58
C SER A 285 -7.81 18.81 6.47
N VAL A 286 -7.57 18.41 7.73
CA VAL A 286 -6.72 19.16 8.67
C VAL A 286 -5.28 19.28 8.16
N VAL A 287 -4.70 18.18 7.68
CA VAL A 287 -3.35 18.18 7.09
C VAL A 287 -3.31 19.03 5.81
N SER A 288 -4.35 19.00 4.98
CA SER A 288 -4.42 19.84 3.78
C SER A 288 -4.50 21.33 4.11
N VAL A 289 -5.16 21.73 5.20
CA VAL A 289 -5.23 23.14 5.62
C VAL A 289 -3.89 23.58 6.19
N LEU A 290 -3.26 22.76 7.04
CA LEU A 290 -1.92 23.00 7.58
C LEU A 290 -0.84 23.16 6.49
N ASN A 291 -0.98 22.42 5.37
CA ASN A 291 -0.05 22.54 4.25
C ASN A 291 -0.30 23.77 3.36
N LYS A 292 -1.49 24.40 3.41
CA LYS A 292 -1.81 25.62 2.67
C LYS A 292 -1.40 26.89 3.42
N GLU A 293 -1.47 26.88 4.75
CA GLU A 293 -1.14 28.03 5.58
C GLU A 293 0.23 27.86 6.25
N LYS A 294 1.27 28.49 5.68
CA LYS A 294 2.60 28.56 6.33
C LYS A 294 2.48 29.32 7.66
N GLY A 295 2.37 28.59 8.77
CA GLY A 295 2.42 29.15 10.13
C GLY A 295 1.26 28.78 11.06
N SER A 296 0.25 28.02 10.61
CA SER A 296 -0.90 27.66 11.44
C SER A 296 -0.63 26.40 12.27
N THR A 297 -0.86 26.47 13.59
CA THR A 297 -0.77 25.32 14.51
C THR A 297 -2.07 24.52 14.47
N ALA A 298 -2.03 23.18 14.62
CA ALA A 298 -3.21 22.30 14.58
C ALA A 298 -4.40 22.75 15.47
N SER A 299 -4.11 23.44 16.58
CA SER A 299 -5.11 24.03 17.47
C SER A 299 -5.90 25.19 16.85
N GLN A 300 -5.32 25.97 15.93
CA GLN A 300 -5.98 27.11 15.29
C GLN A 300 -6.93 26.70 14.16
N VAL A 301 -6.80 25.48 13.62
CA VAL A 301 -7.67 24.92 12.57
C VAL A 301 -8.94 24.28 13.16
N LEU A 302 -8.85 23.74 14.38
CA LEU A 302 -9.96 23.10 15.10
C LEU A 302 -10.92 24.09 15.76
N HIS A 303 -10.49 25.33 16.01
CA HIS A 303 -11.39 26.42 16.38
C HIS A 303 -11.65 27.27 15.14
N PRO A 304 -12.87 27.24 14.56
CA PRO A 304 -13.22 28.14 13.49
C PRO A 304 -13.15 29.57 14.04
N ARG A 305 -12.06 30.29 13.75
CA ARG A 305 -12.12 31.74 13.83
C ARG A 305 -13.13 32.17 12.79
N CYS A 306 -14.26 32.65 13.29
CA CYS A 306 -15.23 33.49 12.59
C CYS A 306 -14.45 34.48 11.70
N ARG A 307 -14.32 34.21 10.39
CA ARG A 307 -13.99 35.26 9.42
C ARG A 307 -15.30 35.85 8.95
N SER A 308 -15.69 36.92 9.63
CA SER A 308 -16.60 37.93 9.11
C SER A 308 -15.99 38.60 7.88
N LEU A 309 -16.79 38.62 6.80
CA LEU A 309 -16.80 39.53 5.64
C LEU A 309 -15.48 39.82 4.91
#